data_AF-A0A928RCN3-F1
#
_entry.id   AF-A0A928RCN3-F1
#
_cell.length_a   1.000
_cell.length_b   1.000
_cell.length_c   1.000
_cell.angle_alpha   90.00
_cell.angle_beta   90.00
_cell.angle_gamma   90.00
#
_symmetry.space_group_name_H-M   'P 1'
#
loop_
_entity.id
_entity.type
_entity.pdbx_description
1 polymer ?
#
loop_
_entity_poly.entity_id
_entity_poly.type
_entity_poly.pdbx_seq_one_letter_code
_entity_poly.pdbx_strand_id
1 'polypeptide(L)'
;MKTFNEWAKEIHKNAVEHGWWDEPRSFAEVVALCHSELSEALEEDRQAKPIFYVENSKPEGIATEMIDCLIRILDWCAYAGVDVDEILSVKHEFNKSRPYKHGKNY
;
A
#
# COMPACT_ATOMS: atom_id res chain seq x y z
N MET A 1 -3.17 19.19 -2.70
CA MET A 1 -2.90 17.77 -2.97
C MET A 1 -3.22 17.02 -1.69
N LYS A 2 -3.86 15.84 -1.77
CA LYS A 2 -4.28 15.12 -0.56
C LYS A 2 -3.08 14.62 0.26
N THR A 3 -3.18 14.60 1.59
CA THR A 3 -2.19 13.96 2.48
C THR A 3 -2.38 12.44 2.54
N PHE A 4 -1.45 11.68 3.13
CA PHE A 4 -1.66 10.24 3.31
C PHE A 4 -2.82 9.94 4.27
N ASN A 5 -3.01 10.77 5.30
CA ASN A 5 -4.17 10.66 6.18
C ASN A 5 -5.50 10.87 5.43
N GLU A 6 -5.55 11.81 4.48
CA GLU A 6 -6.74 12.03 3.66
C GLU A 6 -6.98 10.87 2.70
N TRP A 7 -5.93 10.35 2.07
CA TRP A 7 -6.03 9.13 1.24
C TRP A 7 -6.50 7.92 2.02
N ALA A 8 -5.90 7.64 3.18
CA ALA A 8 -6.25 6.51 4.02
C ALA A 8 -7.72 6.54 4.44
N LYS A 9 -8.22 7.72 4.85
CA LYS A 9 -9.64 7.91 5.21
C LYS A 9 -10.59 7.65 4.04
N GLU A 10 -10.27 8.14 2.86
CA GLU A 10 -11.11 7.95 1.67
C GLU A 10 -11.11 6.50 1.20
N ILE A 11 -9.94 5.86 1.16
CA ILE A 11 -9.78 4.43 0.83
C ILE A 11 -10.61 3.58 1.80
N HIS A 12 -10.43 3.80 3.11
CA HIS A 12 -11.13 3.02 4.12
C HIS A 12 -12.65 3.22 4.08
N LYS A 13 -13.09 4.47 3.90
CA LYS A 13 -14.51 4.78 3.70
C LYS A 13 -15.07 4.00 2.51
N ASN A 14 -14.39 4.02 1.37
CA ASN A 14 -14.81 3.26 0.19
C ASN A 14 -14.84 1.76 0.47
N ALA A 15 -13.85 1.22 1.19
CA ALA A 15 -13.82 -0.20 1.57
C ALA A 15 -15.03 -0.59 2.43
N VAL A 16 -15.35 0.21 3.46
CA VAL A 16 -16.52 0.02 4.33
C VAL A 16 -17.83 0.09 3.52
N GLU A 17 -17.98 1.08 2.63
CA GLU A 17 -19.18 1.22 1.79
C GLU A 17 -19.41 0.02 0.85
N HIS A 18 -18.36 -0.74 0.55
CA HIS A 18 -18.42 -1.97 -0.26
C HIS A 18 -18.46 -3.25 0.58
N GLY A 19 -18.68 -3.17 1.90
CA GLY A 19 -18.86 -4.32 2.79
C GLY A 19 -17.57 -5.07 3.15
N TRP A 20 -16.41 -4.52 2.79
CA TRP A 20 -15.12 -5.16 3.07
C TRP A 20 -14.76 -5.22 4.56
N TRP A 21 -15.45 -4.44 5.38
CA TRP A 21 -15.27 -4.36 6.83
C TRP A 21 -16.55 -4.64 7.60
N ASP A 22 -17.54 -5.32 6.99
CA ASP A 22 -18.75 -5.80 7.69
C ASP A 22 -18.36 -6.70 8.87
N GLU A 23 -17.31 -7.50 8.69
CA GLU A 23 -16.60 -8.22 9.75
C GLU A 23 -15.16 -7.68 9.87
N PRO A 24 -14.67 -7.42 11.10
CA PRO A 24 -13.28 -7.00 11.30
C PRO A 24 -12.28 -8.06 10.80
N ARG A 25 -11.32 -7.63 9.99
CA ARG A 25 -10.20 -8.48 9.57
C ARG A 25 -9.13 -8.55 10.66
N SER A 26 -8.53 -9.73 10.80
CA SER A 26 -7.29 -9.88 11.54
C SER A 26 -6.14 -9.20 10.81
N PHE A 27 -5.11 -8.80 11.57
CA PHE A 27 -3.90 -8.23 10.95
C PHE A 27 -3.18 -9.24 10.04
N ALA A 28 -3.27 -10.54 10.33
CA ALA A 28 -2.71 -11.59 9.48
C ALA A 28 -3.36 -11.62 8.09
N GLU A 29 -4.68 -11.43 8.01
CA GLU A 29 -5.40 -11.34 6.73
C GLU A 29 -4.98 -10.10 5.94
N VAL A 30 -4.82 -8.94 6.60
CA VAL A 30 -4.30 -7.73 5.96
C VAL A 30 -2.91 -7.98 5.35
N VAL A 31 -2.00 -8.62 6.09
CA VAL A 31 -0.67 -8.97 5.59
C VAL A 31 -0.75 -9.93 4.39
N ALA A 32 -1.64 -10.93 4.44
CA ALA A 32 -1.83 -11.86 3.33
C ALA A 32 -2.36 -11.16 2.07
N LEU A 33 -3.28 -10.19 2.21
CA LEU A 33 -3.74 -9.37 1.09
C LEU A 33 -2.61 -8.51 0.50
N CYS A 34 -1.76 -7.89 1.33
CA CYS A 34 -0.61 -7.17 0.81
C CYS A 34 0.34 -8.08 0.02
N HIS A 35 0.54 -9.32 0.47
CA HIS A 35 1.35 -10.29 -0.25
C HIS A 35 0.75 -10.71 -1.60
N SER A 36 -0.58 -10.78 -1.73
CA SER A 36 -1.20 -11.08 -3.02
C SER A 36 -0.94 -9.97 -4.03
N GLU A 37 -1.12 -8.69 -3.65
CA GLU A 37 -0.85 -7.56 -4.56
C GLU A 37 0.62 -7.53 -5.02
N LEU A 38 1.57 -7.82 -4.11
CA LEU A 38 2.99 -7.91 -4.47
C LEU A 38 3.29 -9.11 -5.38
N SER A 39 2.51 -10.18 -5.30
CA SER A 39 2.63 -11.32 -6.20
C SER A 39 2.11 -10.97 -7.59
N GLU A 40 1.04 -10.17 -7.69
CA GLU A 40 0.53 -9.64 -8.97
C GLU A 40 1.57 -8.70 -9.63
N ALA A 41 2.21 -7.83 -8.85
CA ALA A 41 3.31 -6.98 -9.33
C ALA A 41 4.48 -7.81 -9.91
N LEU A 42 4.82 -8.95 -9.26
CA LEU A 42 5.85 -9.86 -9.75
C LEU A 42 5.42 -10.59 -11.03
N GLU A 43 4.14 -10.92 -11.17
CA GLU A 43 3.60 -11.55 -12.38
C GLU A 43 3.63 -10.60 -13.58
N GLU A 44 3.32 -9.32 -13.38
CA GLU A 44 3.45 -8.27 -14.40
C GLU A 44 4.91 -8.14 -14.90
N ASP A 45 5.87 -8.13 -13.98
CA ASP A 45 7.31 -8.10 -14.29
C ASP A 45 7.75 -9.37 -15.05
N ARG A 46 7.33 -10.55 -14.59
CA ARG A 46 7.64 -11.84 -15.22
C ARG A 46 7.13 -11.91 -16.66
N GLN A 47 6.02 -11.26 -16.95
CA GLN A 47 5.42 -11.18 -18.28
C GLN A 47 5.97 -10.03 -19.14
N ALA A 48 6.95 -9.27 -18.62
CA ALA A 48 7.54 -8.10 -19.28
C ALA A 48 6.49 -7.08 -19.74
N LYS A 49 5.45 -6.89 -18.92
CA LYS A 49 4.38 -5.92 -19.16
C LYS A 49 4.90 -4.49 -18.93
N PRO A 50 4.26 -3.47 -19.55
CA PRO A 50 4.58 -2.09 -19.24
C PRO A 50 4.38 -1.79 -17.74
N ILE A 51 5.22 -0.91 -17.18
CA ILE A 51 5.11 -0.47 -15.77
C ILE A 51 3.70 0.03 -15.42
N PHE A 52 3.04 0.68 -16.39
CA PHE A 52 1.68 1.17 -16.26
C PHE A 52 0.99 1.10 -17.63
N TYR A 53 -0.22 0.59 -17.66
CA TYR A 53 -1.10 0.64 -18.82
C TYR A 53 -2.57 0.65 -18.40
N VAL A 54 -3.47 0.84 -19.36
CA VAL A 54 -4.92 0.74 -19.12
C VAL A 54 -5.49 -0.30 -20.08
N GLU A 55 -6.15 -1.31 -19.52
CA GLU A 55 -6.84 -2.36 -20.26
C GLU A 55 -8.30 -2.40 -19.82
N ASN A 56 -9.24 -2.34 -20.77
CA ASN A 56 -10.68 -2.32 -20.48
C ASN A 56 -11.11 -1.25 -19.44
N SER A 57 -10.50 -0.07 -19.50
CA SER A 57 -10.69 1.04 -18.54
C SER A 57 -10.20 0.78 -17.11
N LYS A 58 -9.51 -0.34 -16.87
CA LYS A 58 -8.83 -0.64 -15.60
C LYS A 58 -7.34 -0.25 -15.73
N PRO A 59 -6.78 0.53 -14.79
CA PRO A 59 -5.33 0.70 -14.69
C PRO A 59 -4.70 -0.64 -14.29
N GLU A 60 -3.58 -0.98 -14.92
CA GLU A 60 -2.86 -2.24 -14.73
C GLU A 60 -1.34 -1.99 -14.78
N GLY A 61 -0.54 -3.02 -14.50
CA GLY A 61 0.92 -2.99 -14.56
C GLY A 61 1.58 -2.90 -13.18
N ILE A 62 2.89 -3.14 -13.14
CA ILE A 62 3.70 -3.23 -11.90
C ILE A 62 3.44 -2.04 -10.96
N ALA A 63 3.36 -0.81 -11.48
CA ALA A 63 3.11 0.38 -10.66
C ALA A 63 1.71 0.37 -10.03
N THR A 64 0.71 -0.14 -10.74
CA THR A 64 -0.66 -0.23 -10.23
C THR A 64 -0.73 -1.23 -9.09
N GLU A 65 -0.15 -2.42 -9.25
CA GLU A 65 -0.13 -3.46 -8.21
C GLU A 65 0.66 -3.04 -6.95
N MET A 66 1.74 -2.29 -7.12
CA MET A 66 2.46 -1.68 -6.00
C MET A 66 1.61 -0.64 -5.26
N ILE A 67 0.78 0.10 -5.99
CA ILE A 67 -0.18 1.04 -5.42
C ILE A 67 -1.35 0.31 -4.75
N ASP A 68 -1.81 -0.83 -5.28
CA ASP A 68 -2.82 -1.65 -4.63
C ASP A 68 -2.33 -2.19 -3.28
N CYS A 69 -1.07 -2.62 -3.19
CA CYS A 69 -0.44 -2.94 -1.90
C CYS A 69 -0.41 -1.73 -0.95
N LEU A 70 -0.08 -0.54 -1.45
CA LEU A 70 -0.13 0.69 -0.65
C LEU A 70 -1.56 1.00 -0.18
N ILE A 71 -2.58 0.79 -1.02
CA ILE A 71 -3.99 0.97 -0.69
C ILE A 71 -4.37 0.02 0.46
N ARG A 72 -3.94 -1.25 0.44
CA ARG A 72 -4.17 -2.19 1.56
C ARG A 72 -3.57 -1.69 2.87
N ILE A 73 -2.35 -1.16 2.83
CA ILE A 73 -1.66 -0.60 4.00
C ILE A 73 -2.42 0.63 4.52
N LEU A 74 -2.82 1.54 3.63
CA LEU A 74 -3.53 2.77 4.00
C LEU A 74 -4.94 2.50 4.54
N ASP A 75 -5.67 1.54 3.95
CA ASP A 75 -6.96 1.05 4.48
C ASP A 75 -6.81 0.60 5.94
N TRP A 76 -5.83 -0.26 6.21
CA TRP A 76 -5.55 -0.71 7.56
C TRP A 76 -5.09 0.41 8.50
N CYS A 77 -4.26 1.35 8.04
CA CYS A 77 -3.83 2.49 8.85
C CYS A 77 -5.03 3.33 9.32
N ALA A 78 -5.97 3.62 8.42
CA ALA A 78 -7.20 4.34 8.77
C ALA A 78 -8.07 3.54 9.75
N TYR A 79 -8.27 2.24 9.49
CA TYR A 79 -8.98 1.36 10.43
C TYR A 79 -8.33 1.34 11.83
N ALA A 80 -6.99 1.29 11.89
CA ALA A 80 -6.23 1.25 13.13
C ALA A 80 -6.09 2.61 13.83
N GLY A 81 -6.59 3.70 13.24
CA GLY A 81 -6.49 5.06 13.80
C GLY A 81 -5.06 5.62 13.80
N VAL A 82 -4.23 5.20 12.85
CA VAL A 82 -2.83 5.62 12.72
C VAL A 82 -2.74 6.98 12.02
N ASP A 83 -1.93 7.89 12.57
CA ASP A 83 -1.49 9.09 11.85
C ASP A 83 -0.34 8.71 10.89
N VAL A 84 -0.68 8.51 9.62
CA VAL A 84 0.24 8.05 8.58
C VAL A 84 1.28 9.12 8.27
N ASP A 85 0.85 10.38 8.15
CA ASP A 85 1.74 11.49 7.82
C ASP A 85 2.78 11.73 8.93
N GLU A 86 2.37 11.66 10.20
CA GLU A 86 3.28 11.79 11.35
C GLU A 86 4.29 10.63 11.38
N ILE A 87 3.82 9.38 11.33
CA ILE A 87 4.71 8.21 11.38
C ILE A 87 5.67 8.21 10.20
N LEU A 88 5.20 8.52 8.99
CA LEU A 88 6.05 8.62 7.80
C LEU A 88 7.14 9.67 8.01
N SER A 89 6.79 10.86 8.48
CA SER A 89 7.73 11.96 8.74
C SER A 89 8.79 11.54 9.76
N VAL A 90 8.38 11.05 10.94
CA VAL A 90 9.28 10.59 12.00
C VAL A 90 10.20 9.47 11.50
N LYS A 91 9.64 8.48 10.80
CA LYS A 91 10.38 7.33 10.27
C LYS A 91 11.37 7.74 9.20
N HIS A 92 11.02 8.71 8.36
CA HIS A 92 11.86 9.23 7.28
C HIS A 92 13.03 10.06 7.81
N GLU A 93 12.81 10.96 8.76
CA GLU A 93 13.89 11.71 9.42
C GLU A 93 14.86 10.77 10.13
N PHE A 94 14.36 9.74 10.81
CA PHE A 94 15.22 8.70 11.37
C PHE A 94 16.02 7.94 10.29
N ASN A 95 15.47 7.70 9.10
CA ASN A 95 16.20 7.00 8.05
C ASN A 95 17.34 7.84 7.47
N LYS A 96 17.22 9.17 7.43
CA LYS A 96 18.29 10.08 6.98
C LYS A 96 19.52 10.03 7.86
N SER A 97 19.36 9.72 9.16
CA SER A 97 20.48 9.61 10.10
C SER A 97 21.20 8.26 10.01
N ARG A 98 20.68 7.28 9.26
CA ARG A 98 21.29 5.96 9.19
C ARG A 98 22.55 5.97 8.32
N PRO A 99 23.57 5.17 8.69
CA PRO A 99 24.75 5.00 7.84
C PRO A 99 24.37 4.28 6.54
N TYR A 100 25.24 4.37 5.53
CA TYR A 100 25.04 3.72 4.23
C TYR A 100 24.66 2.23 4.39
N LYS A 101 23.55 1.82 3.74
CA LYS A 101 22.93 0.48 3.85
C LYS A 101 22.64 0.00 5.28
N HIS A 102 22.69 0.89 6.27
CA HIS A 102 22.61 0.55 7.69
C HIS A 102 23.68 -0.47 8.11
N GLY A 103 24.84 -0.48 7.42
CA GLY A 103 25.90 -1.46 7.63
C GLY A 103 25.66 -2.83 6.98
N LYS A 104 24.62 -2.99 6.14
CA LYS A 104 24.34 -4.25 5.41
C LYS A 104 25.05 -4.29 4.06
N ASN A 105 25.33 -5.50 3.58
CA ASN A 105 25.95 -5.71 2.26
C ASN A 105 24.91 -5.65 1.12
N TYR A 106 23.66 -6.01 1.43
CA TYR A 106 22.48 -6.00 0.57
C TYR A 106 21.23 -5.72 1.43
#